data_AF-A0A4Q6AWL4-F1
#
_entry.id   AF-A0A4Q6AWL4-F1
#
_cell.length_a   1.000
_cell.length_b   1.000
_cell.length_c   1.000
_cell.angle_alpha   90.00
_cell.angle_beta   90.00
_cell.angle_gamma   90.00
#
_symmetry.space_group_name_H-M   'P 1'
#
loop_
_entity.id
_entity.type
_entity.pdbx_description
1 polymer ?
#
loop_
_entity_poly.entity_id
_entity_poly.type
_entity_poly.pdbx_seq_one_letter_code
_entity_poly.pdbx_strand_id
1 'polypeptide(L)' 'YREDIVDGLERAPEAFIGMLTGGNFGKLIVKIAD' A
#
# COMPACT_ATOMS: atom_id res chain seq x y z
N TYR A 1 -13.32 -5.37 6.89
CA TYR A 1 -12.59 -5.22 5.62
C TYR A 1 -11.10 -5.36 5.94
N ARG A 2 -10.34 -6.07 5.10
CA ARG A 2 -8.88 -6.25 5.27
C ARG A 2 -8.19 -5.11 4.52
N GLU A 3 -7.30 -4.41 5.20
CA GLU A 3 -6.52 -3.31 4.65
C GLU A 3 -5.04 -3.69 4.64
N ASP A 4 -4.32 -3.14 3.66
CA ASP A 4 -2.89 -3.29 3.50
C ASP A 4 -2.25 -1.92 3.74
N ILE A 5 -1.41 -1.80 4.77
CA ILE A 5 -0.92 -0.51 5.26
C ILE A 5 0.59 -0.44 5.03
N VAL A 6 1.00 0.60 4.34
CA VAL A 6 2.40 0.90 4.04
C VAL A 6 2.73 2.26 4.63
N ASP A 7 3.75 2.33 5.49
CA ASP A 7 4.22 3.63 5.99
C ASP A 7 5.24 4.23 5.03
N GLY A 8 5.07 5.53 4.79
CA GLY A 8 5.98 6.37 4.03
C GLY A 8 5.77 6.35 2.52
N LEU A 9 6.12 7.46 1.88
CA LEU A 9 6.05 7.59 0.41
C LEU A 9 7.18 6.84 -0.29
N GLU A 10 8.28 6.57 0.41
CA GLU A 10 9.41 5.81 -0.09
C GLU A 10 9.01 4.37 -0.49
N ARG A 11 8.04 3.77 0.20
CA ARG A 11 7.50 2.43 -0.11
C ARG A 11 6.26 2.44 -1.01
N ALA A 12 5.70 3.62 -1.29
CA ALA A 12 4.50 3.75 -2.10
C ALA A 12 4.67 3.25 -3.56
N PRO A 13 5.81 3.47 -4.25
CA PRO A 13 6.01 2.97 -5.60
C PRO A 13 5.92 1.43 -5.69
N GLU A 14 6.59 0.72 -4.79
CA GLU A 14 6.58 -0.75 -4.77
C GLU A 14 5.19 -1.28 -4.41
N ALA A 15 4.53 -0.67 -3.41
CA ALA A 15 3.18 -1.04 -3.01
C ALA A 15 2.14 -0.82 -4.13
N PHE A 16 2.33 0.23 -4.93
CA PHE A 16 1.48 0.53 -6.08
C PHE A 16 1.68 -0.49 -7.21
N ILE A 17 2.92 -0.90 -7.50
CA ILE A 17 3.21 -1.98 -8.45
C ILE A 17 2.61 -3.30 -7.97
N GLY A 18 2.72 -3.61 -6.67
CA GLY A 18 2.05 -4.73 -6.04
C GLY A 18 0.53 -4.69 -6.27
N MET A 19 -0.07 -3.51 -6.12
CA MET A 19 -1.52 -3.31 -6.31
C MET A 19 -1.97 -3.70 -7.71
N LEU A 20 -1.23 -3.25 -8.71
CA LEU A 20 -1.54 -3.49 -10.12
C LEU A 20 -1.32 -4.95 -10.54
N THR A 21 -0.48 -5.68 -9.80
CA THR A 21 -0.15 -7.09 -10.06
C THR A 21 -0.92 -8.07 -9.16
N GLY A 22 -1.77 -7.57 -8.27
CA GLY A 22 -2.58 -8.40 -7.37
C GLY A 22 -1.85 -8.88 -6.10
N GLY A 23 -0.76 -8.22 -5.71
CA GLY A 23 0.01 -8.51 -4.50
C GLY A 23 -0.61 -8.02 -3.19
N ASN A 24 -1.70 -7.25 -3.26
CA ASN A 24 -2.30 -6.57 -2.11
C ASN A 24 -3.66 -7.17 -1.75
N PHE A 25 -4.03 -7.09 -0.47
CA PHE A 25 -5.36 -7.51 -0.03
C PHE A 25 -6.30 -6.32 0.18
N GLY A 26 -7.34 -6.22 -0.65
CA GLY A 26 -8.39 -5.23 -0.47
C GLY A 26 -7.89 -3.81 -0.71
N LYS A 27 -7.93 -2.96 0.31
CA LYS A 27 -7.62 -1.54 0.20
C LYS A 27 -6.18 -1.27 0.63
N LEU A 28 -5.37 -0.70 -0.27
CA LEU A 28 -4.04 -0.19 0.05
C LEU A 28 -4.13 1.20 0.68
N ILE A 29 -3.45 1.40 1.81
CA ILE A 29 -3.31 2.67 2.53
C ILE A 29 -1.83 3.01 2.64
N VAL A 30 -1.47 4.24 2.25
CA VAL A 30 -0.12 4.78 2.50
C VAL A 30 -0.21 5.80 3.64
N LYS A 31 0.47 5.52 4.76
CA LYS A 31 0.52 6.41 5.92
C LYS A 31 1.73 7.35 5.79
N ILE A 32 1.47 8.66 5.79
CA ILE A 32 2.50 9.69 5.54
C ILE A 32 2.81 10.56 6.77
N ALA A 33 1.99 10.48 7.81
CA ALA A 33 2.15 11.19 9.08
C ALA A 33 1.39 10.43 10.18
N ASP A 34 1.73 10.69 11.45
CA ASP A 34 0.98 10.20 12.61
C ASP A 34 -0.34 10.96 12.83
#